data_AF-A0A837KXG8-F1
#
_entry.id   AF-A0A837KXG8-F1
#
_cell.length_a   1.000
_cell.length_b   1.000
_cell.length_c   1.000
_cell.angle_alpha   90.00
_cell.angle_beta   90.00
_cell.angle_gamma   90.00
#
_symmetry.space_group_name_H-M   'P 1'
#
loop_
_entity.id
_entity.type
_entity.pdbx_description
1 polymer ?
#
loop_
_entity_poly.entity_id
_entity_poly.type
_entity_poly.pdbx_seq_one_letter_code
_entity_poly.pdbx_strand_id
1 'polypeptide(L)'
;MNSLITQSDFDYSLVADDTASKLKGLSNQLDGIYQNYSIAVGEVLYQAQQELAGYGNGVFGQWVESKGISKSNSYNYINAYKFVQQLDEPQDKEIFLSQPQRLKNEMSKPSANQEVNQAVFNGDVTTHKEYKELERQLNQAKADLEEKNAQNERLAEMALSKEEPQVIEKEVIKEVIPDDYESTKSLNSDLLKKNKQLSKTLEETEWELDSKKLELATIKLESQRAIEVTDQIRHLEGKKEKLENLVTSISELSSIISDVQNFFDTKMAPLRFKPIINNVNAHYSVTEVTKMVNTVQSWCDEMYKIIPSGNRKIIEEVIINE
;
A
#
# COMPACT_ATOMS: atom_id res chain seq x y z
N MET A 1 15.69 -6.91 -10.25
CA MET A 1 15.83 -6.06 -11.46
C MET A 1 16.31 -4.70 -11.02
N ASN A 2 17.51 -4.31 -11.45
CA ASN A 2 18.06 -2.97 -11.31
C ASN A 2 17.87 -2.25 -12.65
N SER A 3 17.03 -1.22 -12.69
CA SER A 3 17.15 -0.10 -13.63
C SER A 3 16.49 1.09 -12.94
N LEU A 4 17.24 2.03 -12.38
CA LEU A 4 17.55 3.28 -13.09
C LEU A 4 16.32 3.79 -13.86
N ILE A 5 15.35 4.34 -13.14
CA ILE A 5 14.59 5.47 -13.70
C ILE A 5 15.42 6.69 -13.33
N THR A 6 16.45 6.95 -14.13
CA THR A 6 16.82 8.34 -14.41
C THR A 6 15.60 8.93 -15.09
N GLN A 7 14.95 9.92 -14.47
CA GLN A 7 13.93 10.74 -15.12
C GLN A 7 14.52 11.33 -16.41
N SER A 8 14.34 10.65 -17.54
CA SER A 8 14.06 11.38 -18.76
C SER A 8 12.56 11.55 -18.76
N ASP A 9 12.09 12.74 -18.41
CA ASP A 9 10.68 13.06 -18.63
C ASP A 9 10.37 12.80 -20.10
N PHE A 10 9.33 12.00 -20.34
CA PHE A 10 8.85 11.77 -21.68
C PHE A 10 8.45 13.13 -22.28
N ASP A 11 8.98 13.45 -23.46
CA ASP A 11 8.61 14.70 -24.14
C ASP A 11 7.17 14.59 -24.67
N TYR A 12 6.22 15.11 -23.89
CA TYR A 12 4.79 15.10 -24.25
C TYR A 12 4.45 16.00 -25.44
N SER A 13 5.38 16.84 -25.93
CA SER A 13 5.15 17.62 -27.15
C SER A 13 5.15 16.77 -28.43
N LEU A 14 5.57 15.50 -28.32
CA LEU A 14 5.60 14.54 -29.43
C LEU A 14 4.22 14.00 -29.83
N VAL A 15 3.17 14.27 -29.06
CA VAL A 15 1.81 13.76 -29.29
C VAL A 15 0.77 14.88 -29.21
N ALA A 16 -0.44 14.64 -29.71
CA ALA A 16 -1.55 15.58 -29.59
C ALA A 16 -1.94 15.83 -28.12
N ASP A 17 -2.47 17.02 -27.81
CA ASP A 17 -2.79 17.48 -26.45
C ASP A 17 -3.69 16.52 -25.66
N ASP A 18 -4.65 15.87 -26.34
CA ASP A 18 -5.58 14.91 -25.75
C ASP A 18 -4.84 13.63 -25.31
N THR A 19 -3.88 13.19 -26.11
CA THR A 19 -3.03 12.02 -25.87
C THR A 19 -1.98 12.33 -24.82
N ALA A 20 -1.37 13.52 -24.85
CA ALA A 20 -0.44 13.99 -23.83
C ALA A 20 -1.10 13.99 -22.45
N SER A 21 -2.34 14.52 -22.35
CA SER A 21 -3.12 14.53 -21.11
C SER A 21 -3.38 13.13 -20.57
N LYS A 22 -3.74 12.17 -21.44
CA LYS A 22 -3.95 10.77 -21.07
C LYS A 22 -2.66 10.10 -20.59
N LEU A 23 -1.55 10.30 -21.31
CA LEU A 23 -0.26 9.73 -20.95
C LEU A 23 0.26 10.29 -19.61
N LYS A 24 0.05 11.57 -19.31
CA LYS A 24 0.35 12.14 -17.98
C LYS A 24 -0.46 11.47 -16.87
N GLY A 25 -1.76 11.22 -17.11
CA GLY A 25 -2.60 10.46 -16.18
C GLY A 25 -2.06 9.06 -15.90
N LEU A 26 -1.68 8.32 -16.96
CA LEU A 26 -1.07 7.00 -16.85
C LEU A 26 0.29 7.03 -16.13
N SER A 27 1.13 8.05 -16.40
CA SER A 27 2.39 8.26 -15.70
C SER A 27 2.17 8.45 -14.20
N ASN A 28 1.21 9.29 -13.81
CA ASN A 28 0.86 9.50 -12.40
C ASN A 28 0.36 8.21 -11.72
N GLN A 29 -0.46 7.42 -12.40
CA GLN A 29 -0.89 6.10 -11.90
C GLN A 29 0.31 5.18 -11.68
N LEU A 30 1.21 5.12 -12.66
CA LEU A 30 2.40 4.29 -12.60
C LEU A 30 3.35 4.73 -11.47
N ASP A 31 3.52 6.04 -11.28
CA ASP A 31 4.31 6.60 -10.19
C ASP A 31 3.71 6.23 -8.82
N GLY A 32 2.39 6.30 -8.66
CA GLY A 32 1.71 5.85 -7.44
C GLY A 32 1.92 4.36 -7.15
N ILE A 33 1.88 3.52 -8.20
CA ILE A 33 2.21 2.10 -8.08
C ILE A 33 3.67 1.91 -7.65
N TYR A 34 4.62 2.63 -8.28
CA TYR A 34 6.04 2.50 -7.96
C TYR A 34 6.41 3.02 -6.57
N GLN A 35 5.76 4.08 -6.10
CA GLN A 35 5.94 4.62 -4.74
C GLN A 35 5.58 3.57 -3.68
N ASN A 36 4.46 2.87 -3.88
CA ASN A 36 3.94 1.87 -2.93
C ASN A 36 4.51 0.47 -3.11
N TYR A 37 5.02 0.14 -4.30
CA TYR A 37 5.54 -1.19 -4.64
C TYR A 37 6.58 -1.70 -3.63
N SER A 38 7.54 -0.86 -3.24
CA SER A 38 8.59 -1.25 -2.29
C SER A 38 8.03 -1.63 -0.91
N ILE A 39 6.95 -0.98 -0.49
CA ILE A 39 6.31 -1.21 0.82
C ILE A 39 5.45 -2.46 0.79
N ALA A 40 4.63 -2.63 -0.25
CA ALA A 40 3.80 -3.82 -0.42
C ALA A 40 4.65 -5.09 -0.52
N VAL A 41 5.76 -5.04 -1.27
CA VAL A 41 6.73 -6.15 -1.31
C VAL A 41 7.37 -6.36 0.06
N GLY A 42 7.72 -5.28 0.77
CA GLY A 42 8.27 -5.34 2.12
C GLY A 42 7.36 -6.00 3.14
N GLU A 43 6.05 -5.74 3.10
CA GLU A 43 5.03 -6.34 3.96
C GLU A 43 4.98 -7.87 3.78
N VAL A 44 4.83 -8.33 2.53
CA VAL A 44 4.78 -9.77 2.21
C VAL A 44 6.07 -10.47 2.62
N LEU A 45 7.23 -9.86 2.33
CA LEU A 45 8.52 -10.40 2.72
C LEU A 45 8.70 -10.43 4.24
N TYR A 46 8.19 -9.43 4.96
CA TYR A 46 8.24 -9.39 6.41
C TYR A 46 7.38 -10.49 7.03
N GLN A 47 6.16 -10.70 6.54
CA GLN A 47 5.30 -11.80 6.96
C GLN A 47 5.96 -13.16 6.71
N ALA A 48 6.49 -13.38 5.50
CA ALA A 48 7.23 -14.60 5.18
C ALA A 48 8.47 -14.80 6.08
N GLN A 49 9.17 -13.71 6.45
CA GLN A 49 10.27 -13.78 7.40
C GLN A 49 9.80 -14.24 8.80
N GLN A 50 8.66 -13.77 9.28
CA GLN A 50 8.10 -14.18 10.58
C GLN A 50 7.73 -15.66 10.58
N GLU A 51 7.00 -16.12 9.55
CA GLU A 51 6.59 -17.52 9.40
C GLU A 51 7.80 -18.46 9.32
N LEU A 52 8.84 -18.05 8.57
CA LEU A 52 10.01 -18.89 8.34
C LEU A 52 11.08 -18.77 9.43
N ALA A 53 10.90 -17.93 10.45
CA ALA A 53 11.88 -17.71 11.52
C ALA A 53 12.18 -18.98 12.32
N GLY A 54 11.19 -19.85 12.52
CA GLY A 54 11.32 -21.09 13.29
C GLY A 54 11.99 -22.27 12.56
N TYR A 55 12.19 -22.15 11.24
CA TYR A 55 12.64 -23.27 10.41
C TYR A 55 14.17 -23.38 10.27
N GLY A 56 14.93 -22.43 10.84
CA GLY A 56 16.40 -22.41 10.82
C GLY A 56 16.99 -22.27 9.40
N ASN A 57 18.31 -22.48 9.27
CA ASN A 57 19.04 -22.69 8.01
C ASN A 57 18.74 -21.76 6.82
N GLY A 58 18.45 -20.48 7.06
CA GLY A 58 18.30 -19.50 5.98
C GLY A 58 17.16 -19.84 5.00
N VAL A 59 16.15 -20.60 5.45
CA VAL A 59 14.98 -21.00 4.65
C VAL A 59 14.28 -19.79 4.03
N PHE A 60 14.17 -18.69 4.79
CA PHE A 60 13.69 -17.41 4.26
C PHE A 60 14.51 -16.94 3.04
N GLY A 61 15.84 -17.02 3.10
CA GLY A 61 16.72 -16.64 2.00
C GLY A 61 16.50 -17.50 0.76
N GLN A 62 16.38 -18.82 0.93
CA GLN A 62 16.10 -19.76 -0.17
C GLN A 62 14.74 -19.48 -0.82
N TRP A 63 13.71 -19.21 -0.01
CA TRP A 63 12.39 -18.86 -0.52
C TRP A 63 12.41 -17.54 -1.27
N VAL A 64 13.07 -16.50 -0.73
CA VAL A 64 13.27 -15.21 -1.38
C VAL A 64 13.96 -15.36 -2.74
N GLU A 65 15.03 -16.15 -2.81
CA GLU A 65 15.75 -16.43 -4.05
C GLU A 65 14.88 -17.17 -5.07
N SER A 66 14.02 -18.09 -4.63
CA SER A 66 13.06 -18.78 -5.50
C SER A 66 12.04 -17.83 -6.16
N LYS A 67 11.83 -16.64 -5.58
CA LYS A 67 10.98 -15.57 -6.15
C LYS A 67 11.76 -14.59 -7.04
N GLY A 68 13.05 -14.82 -7.27
CA GLY A 68 13.90 -13.95 -8.09
C GLY A 68 14.29 -12.64 -7.39
N ILE A 69 14.13 -12.57 -6.06
CA ILE A 69 14.51 -11.41 -5.26
C ILE A 69 15.88 -11.72 -4.63
N SER A 70 16.83 -10.77 -4.68
CA SER A 70 18.10 -10.95 -3.99
C SER A 70 17.92 -10.78 -2.49
N LYS A 71 18.75 -11.48 -1.70
CA LYS A 71 18.78 -11.31 -0.25
C LYS A 71 18.97 -9.85 0.18
N SER A 72 19.82 -9.09 -0.51
CA SER A 72 20.01 -7.67 -0.20
C SER A 72 18.73 -6.85 -0.42
N ASN A 73 18.04 -7.06 -1.54
CA ASN A 73 16.82 -6.33 -1.85
C ASN A 73 15.67 -6.74 -0.93
N SER A 74 15.59 -8.02 -0.52
CA SER A 74 14.54 -8.43 0.41
C SER A 74 14.64 -7.70 1.75
N TYR A 75 15.84 -7.57 2.31
CA TYR A 75 16.04 -6.78 3.51
C TYR A 75 15.78 -5.28 3.29
N ASN A 76 16.18 -4.72 2.14
CA ASN A 76 15.85 -3.31 1.83
C ASN A 76 14.33 -3.06 1.82
N TYR A 77 13.55 -3.97 1.21
CA TYR A 77 12.08 -3.85 1.21
C TYR A 77 11.48 -4.03 2.61
N ILE A 78 11.92 -5.04 3.37
CA ILE A 78 11.47 -5.26 4.75
C ILE A 78 11.76 -4.03 5.62
N ASN A 79 12.97 -3.47 5.50
CA ASN A 79 13.38 -2.30 6.25
C ASN A 79 12.53 -1.07 5.88
N ALA A 80 12.29 -0.84 4.60
CA ALA A 80 11.43 0.26 4.15
C ALA A 80 9.99 0.11 4.69
N TYR A 81 9.43 -1.11 4.66
CA TYR A 81 8.13 -1.38 5.25
C TYR A 81 8.10 -1.08 6.75
N LYS A 82 9.06 -1.62 7.52
CA LYS A 82 9.17 -1.38 8.97
C LYS A 82 9.32 0.10 9.29
N PHE A 83 10.14 0.82 8.52
CA PHE A 83 10.35 2.24 8.70
C PHE A 83 9.04 3.03 8.52
N VAL A 84 8.26 2.74 7.47
CA VAL A 84 6.94 3.38 7.27
C VAL A 84 5.98 3.09 8.42
N GLN A 85 6.02 1.88 9.00
CA GLN A 85 5.19 1.56 10.17
C GLN A 85 5.60 2.32 11.44
N GLN A 86 6.85 2.79 11.52
CA GLN A 86 7.38 3.58 12.63
C GLN A 86 7.13 5.08 12.48
N LEU A 87 6.75 5.56 11.29
CA LEU A 87 6.40 6.95 11.07
C LEU A 87 4.96 7.18 11.57
N ASP A 88 4.78 8.15 12.46
CA ASP A 88 3.46 8.52 12.98
C ASP A 88 2.75 9.51 12.05
N GLU A 89 3.50 10.47 11.50
CA GLU A 89 2.95 11.56 10.71
C GLU A 89 2.68 11.14 9.24
N PRO A 90 1.46 11.40 8.72
CA PRO A 90 1.13 11.11 7.31
C PRO A 90 2.05 11.83 6.31
N GLN A 91 2.47 13.05 6.65
CA GLN A 91 3.36 13.85 5.81
C GLN A 91 4.74 13.20 5.69
N ASP A 92 5.29 12.65 6.77
CA ASP A 92 6.59 11.97 6.75
C ASP A 92 6.52 10.69 5.91
N LYS A 93 5.39 9.98 5.95
CA LYS A 93 5.16 8.83 5.06
C LYS A 93 5.18 9.25 3.61
N GLU A 94 4.46 10.31 3.24
CA GLU A 94 4.44 10.83 1.88
C GLU A 94 5.83 11.27 1.41
N ILE A 95 6.54 12.02 2.25
CA ILE A 95 7.92 12.46 1.97
C ILE A 95 8.81 11.25 1.75
N PHE A 96 8.78 10.26 2.64
CA PHE A 96 9.58 9.03 2.49
C PHE A 96 9.24 8.26 1.20
N LEU A 97 7.96 8.07 0.89
CA LEU A 97 7.51 7.31 -0.28
C LEU A 97 7.92 7.98 -1.61
N SER A 98 7.93 9.31 -1.63
CA SER A 98 8.35 10.12 -2.77
C SER A 98 9.87 10.09 -3.01
N GLN A 99 10.68 9.66 -2.04
CA GLN A 99 12.12 9.65 -2.18
C GLN A 99 12.61 8.61 -3.21
N PRO A 100 13.74 8.90 -3.90
CA PRO A 100 14.40 7.91 -4.75
C PRO A 100 14.77 6.64 -3.98
N GLN A 101 14.68 5.48 -4.64
CA GLN A 101 14.88 4.18 -3.99
C GLN A 101 16.20 4.06 -3.20
N ARG A 102 17.28 4.67 -3.71
CA ARG A 102 18.57 4.66 -3.01
C ARG A 102 18.51 5.39 -1.67
N LEU A 103 17.79 6.50 -1.61
CA LEU A 103 17.62 7.27 -0.39
C LEU A 103 16.69 6.53 0.58
N LYS A 104 15.58 5.99 0.09
CA LYS A 104 14.71 5.09 0.89
C LYS A 104 15.49 3.96 1.54
N ASN A 105 16.39 3.32 0.78
CA ASN A 105 17.24 2.25 1.29
C ASN A 105 18.26 2.72 2.34
N GLU A 106 18.77 3.95 2.27
CA GLU A 106 19.67 4.47 3.32
C GLU A 106 18.88 4.84 4.57
N MET A 107 17.77 5.55 4.41
CA MET A 107 16.95 6.04 5.52
C MET A 107 16.35 4.90 6.35
N SER A 108 15.97 3.80 5.70
CA SER A 108 15.30 2.68 6.36
C SER A 108 16.25 1.67 6.99
N LYS A 109 17.58 1.81 6.83
CA LYS A 109 18.52 0.86 7.43
C LYS A 109 18.42 0.86 8.96
N PRO A 110 18.62 -0.30 9.62
CA PRO A 110 18.70 -0.37 11.08
C PRO A 110 19.82 0.50 11.68
N SER A 111 20.87 0.75 10.90
CA SER A 111 22.00 1.60 11.27
C SER A 111 21.88 3.04 10.75
N ALA A 112 20.73 3.45 10.24
CA ALA A 112 20.54 4.80 9.71
C ALA A 112 20.69 5.85 10.82
N ASN A 113 21.33 6.97 10.50
CA ASN A 113 21.46 8.09 11.43
C ASN A 113 20.18 8.95 11.37
N GLN A 114 19.48 9.04 12.51
CA GLN A 114 18.22 9.78 12.63
C GLN A 114 18.35 11.27 12.28
N GLU A 115 19.47 11.91 12.60
CA GLU A 115 19.71 13.31 12.27
C GLU A 115 19.79 13.53 10.76
N VAL A 116 20.37 12.57 10.02
CA VAL A 116 20.45 12.61 8.54
C VAL A 116 19.07 12.37 7.93
N ASN A 117 18.29 11.44 8.50
CA ASN A 117 16.91 11.22 8.07
C ASN A 117 16.05 12.48 8.26
N GLN A 118 16.21 13.18 9.38
CA GLN A 118 15.49 14.43 9.63
C GLN A 118 15.83 15.50 8.59
N ALA A 119 17.08 15.60 8.15
CA ALA A 119 17.47 16.51 7.08
C ALA A 119 16.79 16.17 5.74
N VAL A 120 16.48 14.90 5.48
CA VAL A 120 15.67 14.51 4.31
C VAL A 120 14.22 14.95 4.49
N PHE A 121 13.62 14.74 5.67
CA PHE A 121 12.25 15.19 5.95
C PHE A 121 12.08 16.70 5.88
N ASN A 122 13.10 17.45 6.31
CA ASN A 122 13.12 18.91 6.22
C ASN A 122 13.36 19.43 4.79
N GLY A 123 13.77 18.57 3.86
CA GLY A 123 14.11 18.93 2.48
C GLY A 123 15.52 19.48 2.27
N ASP A 124 16.37 19.46 3.31
CA ASP A 124 17.78 19.90 3.25
C ASP A 124 18.67 18.92 2.47
N VAL A 125 18.26 17.65 2.43
CA VAL A 125 18.94 16.57 1.71
C VAL A 125 17.98 15.95 0.70
N THR A 126 18.31 16.05 -0.58
CA THR A 126 17.46 15.52 -1.67
C THR A 126 18.13 14.41 -2.46
N THR A 127 19.45 14.28 -2.34
CA THR A 127 20.23 13.29 -3.08
C THR A 127 20.94 12.28 -2.18
N HIS A 128 21.20 11.09 -2.71
CA HIS A 128 21.98 10.06 -2.03
C HIS A 128 23.41 10.52 -1.69
N LYS A 129 23.99 11.40 -2.52
CA LYS A 129 25.33 11.94 -2.30
C LYS A 129 25.35 12.89 -1.09
N GLU A 130 24.39 13.80 -1.01
CA GLU A 130 24.23 14.72 0.13
C GLU A 130 23.99 13.94 1.42
N TYR A 131 23.13 12.91 1.38
CA TYR A 131 22.87 12.04 2.51
C TYR A 131 24.16 11.41 3.05
N LYS A 132 24.99 10.84 2.16
CA LYS A 132 26.24 10.18 2.55
C LYS A 132 27.29 11.15 3.07
N GLU A 133 27.35 12.35 2.50
CA GLU A 133 28.29 13.36 2.97
C GLU A 133 27.89 13.89 4.35
N LEU A 134 26.60 14.15 4.59
CA LEU A 134 26.11 14.57 5.91
C LEU A 134 26.32 13.48 6.97
N GLU A 135 26.03 12.22 6.64
CA GLU A 135 26.30 11.07 7.51
C GLU A 135 27.80 10.99 7.89
N ARG A 136 28.70 11.20 6.92
CA ARG A 136 30.15 11.23 7.16
C ARG A 136 30.56 12.38 8.07
N GLN A 137 30.02 13.57 7.85
CA GLN A 137 30.32 14.75 8.66
C GLN A 137 29.88 14.58 10.12
N LEU A 138 28.67 14.07 10.35
CA LEU A 138 28.18 13.82 11.70
C LEU A 138 29.00 12.74 12.41
N ASN A 139 29.41 11.68 11.71
CA ASN A 139 30.26 10.64 12.29
C ASN A 139 31.65 11.19 12.67
N GLN A 140 32.24 12.05 11.83
CA GLN A 140 33.51 12.71 12.16
C GLN A 140 33.36 13.64 13.37
N ALA A 141 32.31 14.46 13.39
CA ALA A 141 32.05 15.38 14.51
C ALA A 141 31.83 14.63 15.84
N LYS A 142 31.14 13.48 15.80
CA LYS A 142 30.97 12.61 16.98
C LYS A 142 32.32 12.04 17.46
N ALA A 143 33.17 11.57 16.54
CA ALA A 143 34.50 11.08 16.89
C ALA A 143 35.41 12.17 17.48
N ASP A 144 35.41 13.37 16.88
CA ASP A 144 36.21 14.51 17.37
C ASP A 144 35.75 14.95 18.77
N LEU A 145 34.44 14.94 19.03
CA LEU A 145 33.87 15.27 20.33
C LEU A 145 34.28 14.23 21.40
N GLU A 146 34.23 12.94 21.06
CA GLU A 146 34.64 11.86 21.95
C GLU A 146 36.12 11.95 22.31
N GLU A 147 36.98 12.27 21.33
CA GLU A 147 38.41 12.51 21.58
C GLU A 147 38.63 13.72 22.51
N LYS A 148 37.89 14.82 22.30
CA LYS A 148 37.98 16.01 23.16
C LYS A 148 37.49 15.76 24.58
N ASN A 149 36.42 14.99 24.74
CA ASN A 149 35.92 14.59 26.06
C ASN A 149 36.95 13.73 26.79
N ALA A 150 37.52 12.72 26.12
CA ALA A 150 38.58 11.89 26.70
C ALA A 150 39.86 12.68 27.02
N GLN A 151 40.15 13.75 26.27
CA GLN A 151 41.25 14.66 26.58
C GLN A 151 40.94 15.52 27.81
N ASN A 152 39.72 16.06 27.91
CA ASN A 152 39.28 16.86 29.04
C ASN A 152 39.24 16.05 30.35
N GLU A 153 38.75 14.81 30.30
CA GLU A 153 38.76 13.90 31.46
C GLU A 153 40.19 13.65 31.95
N ARG A 154 41.13 13.35 31.04
CA ARG A 154 42.55 13.19 31.39
C ARG A 154 43.17 14.44 31.99
N LEU A 155 42.82 15.63 31.48
CA LEU A 155 43.29 16.90 32.04
C LEU A 155 42.70 17.16 33.43
N ALA A 156 41.43 16.83 33.64
CA ALA A 156 40.77 16.95 34.95
C ALA A 156 41.39 16.00 35.99
N GLU A 157 41.67 14.75 35.62
CA GLU A 157 42.38 13.79 36.48
C GLU A 157 43.80 14.27 36.81
N MET A 158 44.54 14.81 35.84
CA MET A 158 45.86 15.39 36.08
C MET A 158 45.81 16.64 36.98
N ALA A 159 44.74 17.43 36.91
CA ALA A 159 44.55 18.60 37.78
C ALA A 159 44.25 18.17 39.23
N LEU A 160 43.34 17.20 39.42
CA LEU A 160 43.05 16.64 40.75
C LEU A 160 44.28 15.93 41.37
N SER A 161 45.13 15.30 40.56
CA SER A 161 46.33 14.62 41.03
C SER A 161 47.50 15.57 41.39
N LYS A 162 47.43 16.85 41.03
CA LYS A 162 48.49 17.85 41.27
C LYS A 162 48.23 18.78 42.46
N GLU A 163 47.09 18.65 43.15
CA GLU A 163 46.88 19.37 44.41
C GLU A 163 47.59 18.64 45.56
N GLU A 164 48.79 19.10 45.92
CA GLU A 164 49.35 18.83 47.25
C GLU A 164 48.44 19.45 48.32
N PRO A 165 48.21 18.77 49.46
CA PRO A 165 47.36 19.29 50.52
C PRO A 165 48.01 20.54 51.14
N GLN A 166 47.53 21.73 50.77
CA GLN A 166 47.83 22.92 51.56
C GLN A 166 47.02 22.86 52.85
N VAL A 167 47.75 22.69 53.96
CA VAL A 167 47.22 22.86 55.31
C VAL A 167 46.85 24.33 55.49
N ILE A 168 45.58 24.65 55.28
CA ILE A 168 44.97 25.91 55.67
C ILE A 168 44.41 25.71 57.09
N GLU A 169 44.97 26.40 58.07
CA GLU A 169 44.41 26.50 59.42
C GLU A 169 43.01 27.12 59.31
N LYS A 170 41.96 26.29 59.44
CA LYS A 170 40.58 26.76 59.52
C LYS A 170 40.28 27.15 60.96
N GLU A 171 40.01 28.43 61.19
CA GLU A 171 39.24 28.85 62.36
C GLU A 171 37.91 28.11 62.36
N VAL A 172 37.68 27.32 63.41
CA VAL A 172 36.44 26.56 63.61
C VAL A 172 35.34 27.54 63.99
N ILE A 173 34.63 28.04 62.98
CA ILE A 173 33.27 28.55 63.17
C ILE A 173 32.43 27.32 63.54
N LYS A 174 31.92 27.26 64.77
CA LYS A 174 30.97 26.22 65.17
C LYS A 174 29.76 26.30 64.25
N GLU A 175 29.64 25.40 63.29
CA GLU A 175 28.38 25.15 62.59
C GLU A 175 27.37 24.65 63.62
N VAL A 176 26.43 25.52 63.98
CA VAL A 176 25.25 25.14 64.75
C VAL A 176 24.32 24.45 63.76
N ILE A 177 24.27 23.12 63.83
CA ILE A 177 23.29 22.33 63.10
C ILE A 177 21.90 22.74 63.63
N PRO A 178 21.00 23.27 62.78
CA PRO A 178 19.65 23.64 63.20
C PRO A 178 18.91 22.44 63.81
N ASP A 179 18.12 22.65 64.87
CA ASP A 179 17.43 21.59 65.61
C ASP A 179 16.48 20.74 64.72
N ASP A 180 16.02 21.29 63.60
CA ASP A 180 15.11 20.68 62.64
C ASP A 180 15.81 20.03 61.44
N TYR A 181 17.15 20.05 61.39
CA TYR A 181 17.96 19.59 60.26
C TYR A 181 17.73 18.11 59.92
N GLU A 182 17.73 17.22 60.92
CA GLU A 182 17.50 15.79 60.70
C GLU A 182 16.06 15.48 60.28
N SER A 183 15.09 16.25 60.79
CA SER A 183 13.68 16.11 60.39
C SER A 183 13.47 16.55 58.95
N THR A 184 14.11 17.65 58.54
CA THR A 184 14.08 18.17 57.16
C THR A 184 14.78 17.22 56.19
N LYS A 185 15.92 16.65 56.59
CA LYS A 185 16.67 15.67 55.80
C LYS A 185 15.89 14.38 55.56
N SER A 186 15.20 13.88 56.60
CA SER A 186 14.30 12.73 56.50
C SER A 186 13.15 13.00 55.52
N LEU A 187 12.48 14.15 55.67
CA LEU A 187 11.38 14.57 54.80
C LEU A 187 11.82 14.70 53.33
N ASN A 188 13.00 15.31 53.08
CA ASN A 188 13.54 15.46 51.73
C ASN A 188 13.87 14.10 51.11
N SER A 189 14.39 13.15 51.89
CA SER A 189 14.63 11.78 51.45
C SER A 189 13.33 11.08 51.04
N ASP A 190 12.25 11.23 51.81
CA ASP A 190 10.97 10.60 51.48
C ASP A 190 10.27 11.28 50.29
N LEU A 191 10.39 12.61 50.17
CA LEU A 191 9.96 13.34 48.97
C LEU A 191 10.72 12.88 47.72
N LEU A 192 12.03 12.68 47.81
CA LEU A 192 12.87 12.14 46.73
C LEU A 192 12.40 10.75 46.29
N LYS A 193 12.12 9.84 47.23
CA LYS A 193 11.59 8.51 46.91
C LYS A 193 10.24 8.60 46.20
N LYS A 194 9.35 9.45 46.70
CA LYS A 194 8.00 9.62 46.14
C LYS A 194 8.02 10.25 44.76
N ASN A 195 8.89 11.24 44.53
CA ASN A 195 9.13 11.82 43.20
C ASN A 195 9.66 10.78 42.22
N LYS A 196 10.61 9.95 42.67
CA LYS A 196 11.17 8.88 41.83
C LYS A 196 10.11 7.84 41.45
N GLN A 197 9.19 7.52 42.37
CA GLN A 197 8.06 6.64 42.12
C GLN A 197 7.06 7.25 41.14
N LEU A 198 6.71 8.53 41.33
CA LEU A 198 5.80 9.25 40.44
C LEU A 198 6.39 9.39 39.03
N SER A 199 7.67 9.71 38.89
CA SER A 199 8.34 9.74 37.58
C SER A 199 8.28 8.39 36.88
N LYS A 200 8.49 7.29 37.61
CA LYS A 200 8.40 5.95 37.03
C LYS A 200 6.99 5.61 36.56
N THR A 201 5.97 5.90 37.38
CA THR A 201 4.58 5.66 37.00
C THR A 201 4.17 6.53 35.81
N LEU A 202 4.62 7.79 35.76
CA LEU A 202 4.35 8.69 34.64
C LEU A 202 4.89 8.11 33.33
N GLU A 203 6.16 7.67 33.34
CA GLU A 203 6.83 7.04 32.19
C GLU A 203 6.11 5.75 31.75
N GLU A 204 5.65 4.92 32.70
CA GLU A 204 4.85 3.72 32.42
C GLU A 204 3.50 4.07 31.75
N THR A 205 2.78 5.09 32.24
CA THR A 205 1.52 5.54 31.63
C THR A 205 1.70 6.21 30.26
N GLU A 206 2.78 6.95 30.06
CA GLU A 206 3.08 7.57 28.76
C GLU A 206 3.34 6.48 27.71
N TRP A 207 4.10 5.46 28.08
CA TRP A 207 4.33 4.29 27.21
C TRP A 207 3.02 3.56 26.87
N GLU A 208 2.14 3.38 27.85
CA GLU A 208 0.85 2.71 27.65
C GLU A 208 -0.10 3.54 26.77
N LEU A 209 -0.08 4.87 26.90
CA LEU A 209 -0.83 5.78 26.07
C LEU A 209 -0.37 5.73 24.61
N ASP A 210 0.94 5.73 24.36
CA ASP A 210 1.48 5.69 23.01
C ASP A 210 1.24 4.34 22.34
N SER A 211 1.34 3.24 23.10
CA SER A 211 0.91 1.91 22.67
C SER A 211 -0.56 1.89 22.22
N LYS A 212 -1.45 2.52 22.99
CA LYS A 212 -2.88 2.60 22.65
C LYS A 212 -3.18 3.48 21.43
N LYS A 213 -2.43 4.57 21.23
CA LYS A 213 -2.55 5.39 20.01
C LYS A 213 -2.16 4.61 18.76
N LEU A 214 -1.10 3.81 18.83
CA LEU A 214 -0.64 2.98 17.73
C LEU A 214 -1.68 1.90 17.36
N GLU A 215 -2.27 1.26 18.37
CA GLU A 215 -3.36 0.30 18.18
C GLU A 215 -4.57 0.97 17.50
N LEU A 216 -4.95 2.16 17.94
CA LEU A 216 -6.05 2.93 17.34
C LEU A 216 -5.78 3.33 15.89
N ALA A 217 -4.56 3.76 15.58
CA ALA A 217 -4.14 4.08 14.22
C ALA A 217 -4.23 2.85 13.29
N THR A 218 -3.81 1.69 13.79
CA THR A 218 -3.89 0.42 13.07
C THR A 218 -5.34 0.03 12.79
N ILE A 219 -6.21 0.07 13.81
CA ILE A 219 -7.64 -0.22 13.67
C ILE A 219 -8.30 0.73 12.65
N LYS A 220 -7.92 2.00 12.64
CA LYS A 220 -8.47 2.98 11.69
C LYS A 220 -8.08 2.63 10.24
N LEU A 221 -6.84 2.21 10.01
CA LEU A 221 -6.38 1.78 8.69
C LEU A 221 -7.09 0.50 8.24
N GLU A 222 -7.22 -0.49 9.13
CA GLU A 222 -7.97 -1.71 8.85
C GLU A 222 -9.44 -1.43 8.53
N SER A 223 -10.06 -0.49 9.25
CA SER A 223 -11.42 -0.06 8.97
C SER A 223 -11.56 0.60 7.60
N GLN A 224 -10.58 1.38 7.15
CA GLN A 224 -10.60 1.97 5.80
C GLN A 224 -10.48 0.89 4.72
N ARG A 225 -9.55 -0.06 4.90
CA ARG A 225 -9.41 -1.21 3.98
C ARG A 225 -10.69 -2.04 3.91
N ALA A 226 -11.37 -2.23 5.04
CA ALA A 226 -12.65 -2.96 5.07
C ALA A 226 -13.75 -2.22 4.29
N ILE A 227 -13.80 -0.89 4.34
CA ILE A 227 -14.72 -0.08 3.55
C ILE A 227 -14.44 -0.24 2.06
N GLU A 228 -13.17 -0.14 1.65
CA GLU A 228 -12.77 -0.26 0.25
C GLU A 228 -13.11 -1.64 -0.34
N VAL A 229 -12.84 -2.72 0.40
CA VAL A 229 -13.24 -4.08 0.01
C VAL A 229 -14.76 -4.20 -0.12
N THR A 230 -15.51 -3.55 0.79
CA THR A 230 -16.98 -3.56 0.72
C THR A 230 -17.50 -2.86 -0.55
N ASP A 231 -16.87 -1.76 -0.94
CA ASP A 231 -17.24 -1.04 -2.16
C ASP A 231 -16.90 -1.83 -3.43
N GLN A 232 -15.75 -2.52 -3.44
CA GLN A 232 -15.39 -3.45 -4.52
C GLN A 232 -16.39 -4.61 -4.64
N ILE A 233 -16.82 -5.20 -3.53
CA ILE A 233 -17.85 -6.25 -3.51
C ILE A 233 -19.15 -5.73 -4.12
N ARG A 234 -19.63 -4.54 -3.69
CA ARG A 234 -20.86 -3.95 -4.22
C ARG A 234 -20.79 -3.73 -5.74
N HIS A 235 -19.64 -3.28 -6.24
CA HIS A 235 -19.43 -3.12 -7.67
C HIS A 235 -19.47 -4.46 -8.43
N LEU A 236 -18.83 -5.50 -7.89
CA LEU A 236 -18.87 -6.85 -8.46
C LEU A 236 -20.27 -7.46 -8.44
N GLU A 237 -21.05 -7.23 -7.38
CA GLU A 237 -22.46 -7.63 -7.29
C GLU A 237 -23.29 -6.99 -8.41
N GLY A 238 -23.10 -5.69 -8.68
CA GLY A 238 -23.77 -5.02 -9.80
C GLY A 238 -23.37 -5.57 -11.17
N LYS A 239 -22.09 -5.96 -11.36
CA LYS A 239 -21.65 -6.65 -12.59
C LYS A 239 -22.27 -8.04 -12.72
N LYS A 240 -22.36 -8.78 -11.61
CA LYS A 240 -22.99 -10.11 -11.56
C LYS A 240 -24.47 -10.05 -11.93
N GLU A 241 -25.23 -9.11 -11.37
CA GLU A 241 -26.65 -8.93 -11.68
C GLU A 241 -26.88 -8.67 -13.18
N LYS A 242 -26.06 -7.80 -13.80
CA LYS A 242 -26.12 -7.56 -15.25
C LYS A 242 -25.87 -8.84 -16.04
N LEU A 243 -24.90 -9.66 -15.62
CA LEU A 243 -24.59 -10.92 -16.28
C LEU A 243 -25.72 -11.94 -16.12
N GLU A 244 -26.32 -12.04 -14.93
CA GLU A 244 -27.47 -12.93 -14.68
C GLU A 244 -28.68 -12.55 -15.54
N ASN A 245 -28.95 -11.26 -15.71
CA ASN A 245 -29.99 -10.77 -16.61
C ASN A 245 -29.72 -11.12 -18.09
N LEU A 246 -28.46 -11.03 -18.53
CA LEU A 246 -28.05 -11.46 -19.88
C LEU A 246 -28.24 -12.97 -20.07
N VAL A 247 -27.81 -13.79 -19.10
CA VAL A 247 -27.98 -15.25 -19.15
C VAL A 247 -29.45 -15.63 -19.21
N THR A 248 -30.30 -14.94 -18.44
CA THR A 248 -31.75 -15.16 -18.44
C THR A 248 -32.34 -14.83 -19.82
N SER A 249 -32.00 -13.67 -20.38
CA SER A 249 -32.45 -13.26 -21.72
C SER A 249 -32.01 -14.25 -22.82
N ILE A 250 -30.78 -14.76 -22.75
CA ILE A 250 -30.27 -15.77 -23.68
C ILE A 250 -31.03 -17.10 -23.52
N SER A 251 -31.34 -17.51 -22.29
CA SER A 251 -32.10 -18.73 -22.02
C SER A 251 -33.52 -18.63 -22.58
N GLU A 252 -34.21 -17.51 -22.37
CA GLU A 252 -35.53 -17.25 -22.93
C GLU A 252 -35.52 -17.30 -24.47
N LEU A 253 -34.55 -16.64 -25.10
CA LEU A 253 -34.36 -16.72 -26.56
C LEU A 253 -34.11 -18.16 -27.03
N SER A 254 -33.29 -18.92 -26.32
CA SER A 254 -32.99 -20.32 -26.67
C SER A 254 -34.24 -21.21 -26.58
N SER A 255 -35.10 -20.97 -25.58
CA SER A 255 -36.39 -21.65 -25.46
C SER A 255 -37.30 -21.34 -26.66
N ILE A 256 -37.43 -20.06 -27.02
CA ILE A 256 -38.24 -19.61 -28.17
C ILE A 256 -37.73 -20.24 -29.47
N ILE A 257 -36.41 -20.26 -29.69
CA ILE A 257 -35.80 -20.90 -30.88
C ILE A 257 -36.17 -22.39 -30.93
N SER A 258 -36.11 -23.09 -29.81
CA SER A 258 -36.46 -24.51 -29.72
C SER A 258 -37.95 -24.74 -30.04
N ASP A 259 -38.84 -23.88 -29.55
CA ASP A 259 -40.27 -23.94 -29.84
C ASP A 259 -40.58 -23.72 -31.32
N VAL A 260 -39.92 -22.72 -31.94
CA VAL A 260 -40.05 -22.44 -33.37
C VAL A 260 -39.58 -23.63 -34.20
N GLN A 261 -38.41 -24.21 -33.87
CA GLN A 261 -37.89 -25.40 -34.55
C GLN A 261 -38.87 -26.57 -34.44
N ASN A 262 -39.35 -26.87 -33.23
CA ASN A 262 -40.31 -27.93 -32.98
C ASN A 262 -41.64 -27.72 -33.74
N PHE A 263 -42.17 -26.49 -33.77
CA PHE A 263 -43.35 -26.17 -34.56
C PHE A 263 -43.15 -26.48 -36.06
N PHE A 264 -42.00 -26.10 -36.62
CA PHE A 264 -41.69 -26.37 -38.02
C PHE A 264 -41.52 -27.85 -38.31
N ASP A 265 -40.85 -28.59 -37.43
CA ASP A 265 -40.54 -30.01 -37.61
C ASP A 265 -41.74 -30.94 -37.34
N THR A 266 -42.69 -30.52 -36.50
CA THR A 266 -43.86 -31.35 -36.16
C THR A 266 -45.15 -30.88 -36.81
N LYS A 267 -45.51 -29.60 -36.68
CA LYS A 267 -46.82 -29.07 -37.13
C LYS A 267 -46.80 -28.65 -38.59
N MET A 268 -45.69 -28.08 -39.07
CA MET A 268 -45.55 -27.63 -40.46
C MET A 268 -44.94 -28.67 -41.40
N ALA A 269 -44.35 -29.74 -40.87
CA ALA A 269 -43.78 -30.82 -41.67
C ALA A 269 -44.74 -31.39 -42.72
N PRO A 270 -46.04 -31.59 -42.45
CA PRO A 270 -46.98 -31.99 -43.48
C PRO A 270 -47.01 -31.00 -44.64
N LEU A 271 -47.06 -29.69 -44.44
CA LEU A 271 -47.06 -28.71 -45.54
C LEU A 271 -45.76 -28.72 -46.35
N ARG A 272 -44.62 -29.06 -45.72
CA ARG A 272 -43.31 -29.15 -46.39
C ARG A 272 -43.12 -30.46 -47.17
N PHE A 273 -43.59 -31.58 -46.62
CA PHE A 273 -43.22 -32.94 -47.08
C PHE A 273 -44.39 -33.78 -47.58
N LYS A 274 -45.64 -33.38 -47.32
CA LYS A 274 -46.86 -34.04 -47.79
C LYS A 274 -47.75 -33.01 -48.49
N PRO A 275 -48.06 -33.13 -49.79
CA PRO A 275 -48.76 -32.08 -50.52
C PRO A 275 -50.27 -32.06 -50.19
N ILE A 276 -50.64 -31.82 -48.93
CA ILE A 276 -52.02 -31.68 -48.45
C ILE A 276 -52.73 -30.57 -49.23
N ILE A 277 -51.99 -29.55 -49.65
CA ILE A 277 -52.45 -28.46 -50.51
C ILE A 277 -53.03 -28.97 -51.84
N ASN A 278 -52.57 -30.11 -52.36
CA ASN A 278 -53.07 -30.69 -53.61
C ASN A 278 -54.42 -31.41 -53.46
N ASN A 279 -54.87 -31.70 -52.23
CA ASN A 279 -56.06 -32.52 -51.94
C ASN A 279 -57.26 -31.74 -51.37
N VAL A 280 -57.16 -30.41 -51.21
CA VAL A 280 -58.23 -29.54 -50.71
C VAL A 280 -58.61 -28.55 -51.83
N ASN A 281 -59.87 -28.10 -51.90
CA ASN A 281 -60.39 -27.22 -52.97
C ASN A 281 -59.41 -26.08 -53.28
N ALA A 282 -58.70 -26.22 -54.40
CA ALA A 282 -57.36 -25.65 -54.60
C ALA A 282 -57.31 -24.13 -54.42
N HIS A 283 -58.38 -23.41 -54.80
CA HIS A 283 -58.42 -21.95 -54.74
C HIS A 283 -58.46 -21.38 -53.31
N TYR A 284 -59.22 -21.98 -52.39
CA TYR A 284 -59.31 -21.48 -51.02
C TYR A 284 -58.04 -21.82 -50.23
N SER A 285 -57.55 -23.06 -50.36
CA SER A 285 -56.36 -23.53 -49.64
C SER A 285 -55.06 -22.87 -50.09
N VAL A 286 -54.89 -22.56 -51.38
CA VAL A 286 -53.73 -21.81 -51.86
C VAL A 286 -53.74 -20.39 -51.34
N THR A 287 -54.90 -19.71 -51.36
CA THR A 287 -55.02 -18.32 -50.86
C THR A 287 -54.65 -18.21 -49.38
N GLU A 288 -55.14 -19.13 -48.54
CA GLU A 288 -54.83 -19.13 -47.11
C GLU A 288 -53.36 -19.48 -46.81
N VAL A 289 -52.76 -20.41 -47.56
CA VAL A 289 -51.32 -20.71 -47.43
C VAL A 289 -50.48 -19.51 -47.89
N THR A 290 -50.84 -18.84 -48.98
CA THR A 290 -50.16 -17.63 -49.43
C THR A 290 -50.23 -16.51 -48.40
N LYS A 291 -51.40 -16.30 -47.75
CA LYS A 291 -51.52 -15.34 -46.63
C LYS A 291 -50.56 -15.70 -45.49
N MET A 292 -50.51 -16.97 -45.08
CA MET A 292 -49.61 -17.43 -44.02
C MET A 292 -48.14 -17.19 -44.36
N VAL A 293 -47.70 -17.49 -45.59
CA VAL A 293 -46.33 -17.25 -46.04
C VAL A 293 -45.99 -15.75 -46.02
N ASN A 294 -46.90 -14.90 -46.52
CA ASN A 294 -46.69 -13.45 -46.50
C ASN A 294 -46.61 -12.90 -45.07
N THR A 295 -47.40 -13.43 -44.14
CA THR A 295 -47.31 -13.07 -42.71
C THR A 295 -45.94 -13.43 -42.12
N VAL A 296 -45.43 -14.63 -42.40
CA VAL A 296 -44.09 -15.05 -41.95
C VAL A 296 -43.00 -14.18 -42.59
N GLN A 297 -43.14 -13.85 -43.88
CA GLN A 297 -42.20 -12.97 -44.57
C GLN A 297 -42.15 -11.57 -43.96
N SER A 298 -43.32 -10.97 -43.70
CA SER A 298 -43.41 -9.65 -43.04
C SER A 298 -42.76 -9.67 -41.66
N TRP A 299 -43.00 -10.73 -40.89
CA TRP A 299 -42.36 -10.91 -39.58
C TRP A 299 -40.83 -11.02 -39.71
N CYS A 300 -40.31 -11.81 -40.67
CA CYS A 300 -38.88 -11.89 -40.94
C CYS A 300 -38.28 -10.51 -41.29
N ASP A 301 -38.95 -9.74 -42.14
CA ASP A 301 -38.50 -8.40 -42.53
C ASP A 301 -38.47 -7.43 -41.34
N GLU A 302 -39.42 -7.54 -40.40
CA GLU A 302 -39.41 -6.79 -39.14
C GLU A 302 -38.26 -7.21 -38.23
N MET A 303 -38.01 -8.52 -38.09
CA MET A 303 -36.90 -9.04 -37.29
C MET A 303 -35.54 -8.59 -37.85
N TYR A 304 -35.37 -8.55 -39.17
CA TYR A 304 -34.14 -8.05 -39.79
C TYR A 304 -33.87 -6.57 -39.51
N LYS A 305 -34.89 -5.76 -39.21
CA LYS A 305 -34.70 -4.35 -38.82
C LYS A 305 -34.13 -4.18 -37.41
N ILE A 306 -34.39 -5.13 -36.52
CA ILE A 306 -33.94 -5.07 -35.11
C ILE A 306 -32.62 -5.79 -34.86
N ILE A 307 -32.23 -6.71 -35.75
CA ILE A 307 -30.92 -7.38 -35.68
C ILE A 307 -29.82 -6.34 -36.00
N PRO A 308 -28.85 -6.11 -35.09
CA PRO A 308 -27.77 -5.16 -35.35
C PRO A 308 -26.94 -5.59 -36.58
N SER A 309 -26.75 -4.68 -37.54
CA SER A 309 -25.81 -4.88 -38.65
C SER A 309 -24.40 -5.13 -38.10
N GLY A 310 -23.70 -6.16 -38.61
CA GLY A 310 -22.50 -6.81 -38.06
C GLY A 310 -21.23 -5.98 -37.80
N ASN A 311 -21.31 -4.66 -37.65
CA ASN A 311 -20.19 -3.75 -37.37
C ASN A 311 -20.22 -3.12 -35.96
N ARG A 312 -20.93 -3.69 -34.99
CA ARG A 312 -20.69 -3.32 -33.58
C ARG A 312 -19.58 -4.20 -33.02
N LYS A 313 -18.37 -3.64 -32.91
CA LYS A 313 -17.36 -4.15 -31.98
C LYS A 313 -18.03 -4.37 -30.63
N ILE A 314 -17.97 -5.60 -30.13
CA ILE A 314 -18.28 -5.91 -28.75
C ILE A 314 -17.31 -5.05 -27.93
N ILE A 315 -17.83 -3.98 -27.31
CA ILE A 315 -17.11 -3.27 -26.27
C ILE A 315 -17.29 -4.14 -25.03
N GLU A 316 -16.55 -5.24 -24.96
CA GLU A 316 -16.18 -5.85 -23.69
C GLU A 316 -15.20 -4.89 -23.02
N GLU A 317 -15.71 -3.74 -22.56
CA GLU A 317 -15.13 -3.06 -21.42
C GLU A 317 -15.53 -3.86 -20.17
N VAL A 318 -14.95 -5.07 -20.08
CA VAL A 318 -14.49 -5.57 -18.78
C VAL A 318 -13.26 -4.72 -18.45
N ILE A 319 -13.50 -3.45 -18.12
CA ILE A 319 -12.51 -2.66 -17.40
C ILE A 319 -12.45 -3.31 -16.01
N ILE A 320 -11.40 -4.12 -15.84
CA ILE A 320 -10.72 -4.32 -14.57
C ILE A 320 -9.74 -3.13 -14.51
N ASN A 321 -10.04 -2.17 -13.64
CA ASN A 321 -9.24 -1.02 -13.17
C ASN A 321 -10.27 -0.05 -12.56
N GLU A 322 -10.18 0.47 -11.35
CA GLU A 322 -9.27 0.33 -10.20
C GLU A 322 -10.18 0.28 -8.96
#